data_AF-A0A0L6VJY0-F1
#
_entry.id   AF-A0A0L6VJY0-F1
#
_cell.length_a   1.000
_cell.length_b   1.000
_cell.length_c   1.000
_cell.angle_alpha   90.00
_cell.angle_beta   90.00
_cell.angle_gamma   90.00
#
_symmetry.space_group_name_H-M   'P 1'
#
loop_
_entity.id
_entity.type
_entity.pdbx_description
1 polymer ?
#
loop_
_entity_poly.entity_id
_entity_poly.type
_entity_poly.pdbx_seq_one_letter_code
_entity_poly.pdbx_strand_id
1 'polypeptide(L)'
;SSFFDHNCQHHAEVALHLRQTGKVSAYTQEFNSHACTIGLAKTPLMSLYQHGLEENVQLTVVMRNIQLTFLWMQVMALKAGQTIEGI
;
A
#
# COMPACT_ATOMS: atom_id res chain seq x y z
N SER A 1 -5.48 -19.68 14.93
CA SER A 1 -6.06 -18.39 14.54
C SER A 1 -6.99 -17.96 15.66
N SER A 2 -6.54 -17.01 16.48
CA SER A 2 -7.17 -16.71 17.77
C SER A 2 -7.92 -15.39 17.71
N PHE A 3 -9.02 -15.31 18.46
CA PHE A 3 -9.85 -14.11 18.65
C PHE A 3 -9.04 -12.86 19.06
N PHE A 4 -7.84 -13.05 19.62
CA PHE A 4 -6.92 -11.97 20.00
C PHE A 4 -6.31 -11.22 18.81
N ASP A 5 -6.01 -11.88 17.68
CA ASP A 5 -5.44 -11.19 16.50
C ASP A 5 -6.44 -10.19 15.89
N HIS A 6 -7.72 -10.56 15.86
CA HIS A 6 -8.78 -9.70 15.32
C HIS A 6 -9.10 -8.53 16.27
N ASN A 7 -9.08 -8.77 17.58
CA ASN A 7 -9.34 -7.73 18.58
C ASN A 7 -8.20 -6.70 18.64
N CYS A 8 -6.93 -7.13 18.55
CA CYS A 8 -5.78 -6.22 18.48
C CYS A 8 -5.79 -5.39 17.19
N GLN A 9 -6.17 -5.98 16.06
CA GLN A 9 -6.29 -5.25 14.80
C GLN A 9 -7.38 -4.18 14.87
N HIS A 10 -8.54 -4.50 15.44
CA HIS A 10 -9.63 -3.53 15.59
C HIS A 10 -9.26 -2.38 16.54
N HIS A 11 -8.61 -2.67 17.66
CA HIS A 11 -8.10 -1.63 18.57
C HIS A 11 -7.00 -0.76 17.92
N ALA A 12 -6.13 -1.34 17.09
CA ALA A 12 -5.10 -0.60 16.36
C ALA A 12 -5.69 0.24 15.22
N GLU A 13 -6.72 -0.25 14.52
CA GLU A 13 -7.51 0.50 13.53
C GLU A 13 -8.22 1.72 14.17
N VAL A 14 -8.71 1.57 15.40
CA VAL A 14 -9.32 2.66 16.17
C VAL A 14 -8.24 3.64 16.68
N ALA A 15 -7.07 3.16 17.09
CA ALA A 15 -5.98 3.98 17.62
C ALA A 15 -5.17 4.72 16.53
N LEU A 16 -5.10 4.18 15.30
CA LEU A 16 -4.37 4.73 14.16
C LEU A 16 -5.31 5.34 13.11
N HIS A 17 -6.34 6.06 13.55
CA HIS A 17 -7.30 6.71 12.64
C HIS A 17 -6.77 8.06 12.13
N LEU A 18 -5.57 8.05 11.55
CA LEU A 18 -4.95 9.23 10.94
C LEU A 18 -5.49 9.40 9.52
N ARG A 19 -6.07 10.57 9.24
CA ARG A 19 -6.49 10.97 7.89
C ARG A 19 -5.61 12.10 7.38
N GLN A 20 -5.14 11.95 6.15
CA GLN A 20 -4.39 13.00 5.46
C GLN A 20 -5.25 14.26 5.39
N THR A 21 -4.77 15.33 6.01
CA THR A 21 -5.39 16.67 6.00
C THR A 21 -4.44 17.72 5.39
N GLY A 22 -3.25 17.28 4.94
CA GLY A 22 -2.18 18.13 4.41
C GLY A 22 -1.26 17.37 3.47
N LYS A 23 0.02 17.77 3.40
CA LYS A 23 1.01 17.10 2.55
C LYS A 23 1.17 15.62 2.93
N VAL A 24 1.25 14.75 1.91
CA VAL A 24 1.51 13.32 2.06
C VAL A 24 2.76 13.05 2.90
N SER A 25 3.80 13.90 2.82
CA SER A 25 5.02 13.74 3.62
C SER A 25 4.80 13.90 5.12
N ALA A 26 3.97 14.86 5.53
CA ALA A 26 3.63 15.09 6.94
C ALA A 26 2.79 13.92 7.48
N TYR A 27 1.79 13.50 6.70
CA TYR A 27 0.99 12.30 6.99
C TYR A 27 1.86 11.05 7.14
N THR A 28 2.81 10.83 6.23
CA THR A 28 3.74 9.67 6.27
C THR A 28 4.59 9.69 7.53
N GLN A 29 5.08 10.85 7.93
CA GLN A 29 5.92 10.99 9.12
C GLN A 29 5.13 10.68 10.40
N GLU A 30 3.92 11.24 10.52
CA GLU A 30 3.04 11.03 11.68
C GLU A 30 2.58 9.57 11.76
N PHE A 31 2.21 8.98 10.63
CA PHE A 31 1.84 7.57 10.52
C PHE A 31 2.98 6.65 10.95
N ASN A 32 4.20 6.89 10.45
CA ASN A 32 5.38 6.07 10.81
C ASN A 32 5.73 6.17 12.30
N SER A 33 5.58 7.35 12.90
CA SER A 33 5.80 7.54 14.34
C SER A 33 4.85 6.70 15.19
N HIS A 34 3.57 6.63 14.79
CA HIS A 34 2.57 5.82 15.51
C HIS A 34 2.72 4.32 15.22
N ALA A 35 2.99 3.95 13.97
CA ALA A 35 3.22 2.57 13.57
C ALA A 35 4.39 1.91 14.33
N CYS A 36 5.47 2.66 14.57
CA CYS A 36 6.64 2.20 15.33
C CYS A 36 6.27 1.79 16.77
N THR A 37 5.32 2.51 17.38
CA THR A 37 4.85 2.25 18.74
C THR A 37 3.96 1.00 18.84
N ILE A 38 3.15 0.72 17.81
CA ILE A 38 2.16 -0.37 17.84
C ILE A 38 2.76 -1.72 17.40
N GLY A 39 3.87 -1.71 16.65
CA GLY A 39 4.57 -2.95 16.28
C GLY A 39 3.80 -3.84 15.29
N LEU A 40 2.92 -3.26 14.47
CA LEU A 40 2.08 -3.99 13.52
C LEU A 40 2.89 -4.63 12.38
N ALA A 41 2.36 -5.73 11.84
CA ALA A 41 2.90 -6.36 10.63
C ALA A 41 2.76 -5.45 9.40
N LYS A 42 3.60 -5.68 8.37
CA LYS A 42 3.66 -4.82 7.17
C LYS A 42 2.35 -4.74 6.39
N THR A 43 1.62 -5.85 6.29
CA THR A 43 0.35 -5.92 5.54
C THR A 43 -0.74 -5.04 6.14
N PRO A 44 -1.09 -5.13 7.45
CA PRO A 44 -2.07 -4.22 8.05
C PRO A 44 -1.61 -2.76 8.03
N LEU A 45 -0.31 -2.49 8.20
CA LEU A 45 0.24 -1.13 8.07
C LEU A 45 0.02 -0.52 6.68
N MET A 46 0.23 -1.30 5.61
CA MET A 46 0.00 -0.82 4.24
C MET A 46 -1.46 -0.49 3.98
N SER A 47 -2.39 -1.32 4.48
CA SER A 47 -3.83 -1.08 4.31
C SER A 47 -4.28 0.17 5.07
N LEU A 48 -3.84 0.34 6.31
CA LEU A 48 -4.12 1.53 7.12
C LEU A 48 -3.54 2.80 6.50
N TYR A 49 -2.27 2.75 6.06
CA TYR A 49 -1.61 3.87 5.40
C TYR A 49 -2.38 4.31 4.15
N GLN A 50 -2.79 3.36 3.31
CA GLN A 50 -3.56 3.65 2.11
C GLN A 50 -4.93 4.24 2.45
N HIS A 51 -5.64 3.67 3.42
CA HIS A 51 -6.99 4.12 3.77
C HIS A 51 -7.01 5.56 4.33
N GLY A 52 -5.97 5.96 5.06
CA GLY A 52 -5.86 7.32 5.58
C GLY A 52 -5.45 8.38 4.55
N LEU A 53 -4.99 8.02 3.34
CA LEU A 53 -4.67 8.98 2.28
C LEU A 53 -5.93 9.66 1.71
N GLU A 54 -5.77 10.87 1.17
CA GLU A 54 -6.84 11.50 0.39
C GLU A 54 -7.20 10.67 -0.86
N GLU A 55 -8.48 10.67 -1.24
CA GLU A 55 -9.01 9.82 -2.32
C GLU A 55 -8.32 10.04 -3.67
N ASN A 56 -7.96 11.28 -4.00
CA ASN A 56 -7.19 11.63 -5.21
C ASN A 56 -5.77 11.05 -5.19
N VAL A 57 -5.13 10.98 -4.02
CA VAL A 57 -3.82 10.35 -3.82
C VAL A 57 -3.96 8.83 -3.90
N GLN A 58 -4.96 8.24 -3.25
CA GLN A 58 -5.26 6.81 -3.35
C GLN A 58 -5.48 6.40 -4.81
N LEU A 59 -6.30 7.14 -5.54
CA LEU A 59 -6.58 6.89 -6.96
C LEU A 59 -5.30 6.98 -7.79
N THR A 60 -4.45 7.98 -7.54
CA THR A 60 -3.16 8.13 -8.22
C THR A 60 -2.23 6.94 -7.97
N VAL A 61 -2.16 6.43 -6.74
CA VAL A 61 -1.34 5.26 -6.38
C VAL A 61 -1.85 4.01 -7.10
N VAL A 62 -3.16 3.76 -7.07
CA VAL A 62 -3.78 2.61 -7.76
C VAL A 62 -3.54 2.69 -9.27
N MET A 63 -3.75 3.85 -9.87
CA MET A 63 -3.52 4.07 -11.30
C MET A 63 -2.05 3.85 -11.69
N ARG A 64 -1.10 4.31 -10.87
CA ARG A 64 0.34 4.05 -11.09
C ARG A 64 0.67 2.57 -11.01
N ASN A 65 0.13 1.84 -10.04
CA ASN A 65 0.35 0.39 -9.91
C ASN A 65 -0.19 -0.38 -11.13
N ILE A 66 -1.38 -0.02 -11.62
CA ILE A 66 -1.97 -0.60 -12.84
C ILE A 66 -1.07 -0.30 -14.05
N GLN A 67 -0.65 0.95 -14.21
CA GLN A 67 0.21 1.37 -15.31
C GLN A 67 1.55 0.62 -15.31
N LEU A 68 2.19 0.49 -14.14
CA LEU A 68 3.44 -0.23 -13.99
C LEU A 68 3.28 -1.73 -14.33
N THR A 69 2.18 -2.34 -13.86
CA THR A 69 1.87 -3.74 -14.16
C THR A 69 1.69 -3.96 -15.65
N PHE A 70 0.96 -3.06 -16.31
CA PHE A 70 0.78 -3.11 -17.77
C PHE A 70 2.11 -3.00 -18.51
N LEU A 71 2.99 -2.06 -18.13
CA LEU A 71 4.32 -1.93 -18.73
C LEU A 71 5.17 -3.20 -18.55
N TRP A 72 5.14 -3.80 -17.36
CA TRP A 72 5.84 -5.06 -17.11
C TRP A 72 5.32 -6.20 -18.00
N MET A 73 4.01 -6.33 -18.15
CA MET A 73 3.41 -7.33 -19.04
C MET A 73 3.84 -7.13 -20.50
N GLN A 74 3.88 -5.89 -20.99
CA GLN A 74 4.35 -5.58 -22.34
C GLN A 74 5.82 -5.97 -22.54
N VAL A 75 6.69 -5.67 -21.56
CA VAL A 75 8.12 -6.05 -21.60
C VAL A 75 8.28 -7.57 -21.63
N MET A 76 7.50 -8.30 -20.81
CA MET A 76 7.54 -9.76 -20.77
C MET A 76 7.02 -10.38 -22.08
N ALA A 77 5.96 -9.82 -22.66
CA ALA A 77 5.42 -10.26 -23.95
C ALA A 77 6.43 -10.04 -25.09
N LEU A 78 7.10 -8.88 -25.13
CA LEU A 78 8.16 -8.59 -26.10
C LEU A 78 9.31 -9.60 -25.96
N LYS A 79 9.78 -9.84 -24.74
CA LYS A 79 10.86 -10.79 -24.45
C LYS A 79 10.50 -12.22 -24.88
N ALA A 80 9.26 -12.63 -24.64
CA ALA A 80 8.75 -13.94 -25.08
C ALA A 80 8.75 -14.04 -26.62
N GLY A 81 8.26 -13.01 -27.33
CA GLY A 81 8.27 -12.98 -28.80
C GLY A 81 9.68 -13.05 -29.39
N GLN A 82 10.64 -12.31 -28.83
CA GLN A 82 12.05 -12.36 -29.25
C GLN A 82 12.70 -13.74 -29.05
N THR A 83 12.28 -14.48 -28.02
CA THR A 83 12.78 -15.84 -27.76
C THR A 83 12.23 -16.84 -28.78
N ILE A 84 11.08 -16.55 -29.40
CA ILE A 84 10.44 -17.42 -30.40
C ILE A 84 11.01 -17.20 -31.81
N GLU A 85 11.37 -15.97 -32.17
CA GLU A 85 11.95 -15.64 -33.49
C GLU A 85 13.47 -15.86 -33.57
N GLY A 86 14.14 -16.04 -32.43
CA GLY A 86 15.60 -16.22 -32.33
C GLY A 86 16.09 -17.68 -32.30
N ILE A 87 15.23 -18.65 -32.59
CA ILE A 87 15.55 -20.09 -32.73
C ILE A 87 15.54 -20.44 -34.22
#